data_AF-A0A1R1PSR3-F1
#
_entry.id   AF-A0A1R1PSR3-F1
#
_cell.length_a   1.000
_cell.length_b   1.000
_cell.length_c   1.000
_cell.angle_alpha   90.00
_cell.angle_beta   90.00
_cell.angle_gamma   90.00
#
_symmetry.space_group_name_H-M   'P 1'
#
loop_
_entity.id
_entity.type
_entity.pdbx_description
1 polymer ?
#
loop_
_entity_poly.entity_id
_entity_poly.type
_entity_poly.pdbx_seq_one_letter_code
_entity_poly.pdbx_strand_id
1 'polypeptide(L)'
;PALLNSTFSNMVQAGTIIPKPEPEPPKIPIDYAWAQELGLIRKPASFVSTICDDRGQELLYAGMRISDVFKEDIGIGGVVSLLWFKRRLPAYACKFIEMILMLTADHGPAVSGAHNAIVTARAGKDLISSLCSGLLTIGERFGGALDGAADQFGSAYDKGLTPREFVDSMRKQNKLILGIGHKIKSRTNPDLRVTIITDYAKKHFPKTPVLDYAFEVEQITTSKKDNLILNVDGAIGVLFVDLLRHSGAFTPEEADEYTRIGTLNGLFVLGRSVGFIGHYLDQKRLKQGLYRHPWDDISYLSNNPEPSQSVESARVRVGASKLINQK
;
A
#
# COMPACT_ATOMS: atom_id res chain seq x y z
N PRO A 1 42.21 34.02 48.96
CA PRO A 1 43.26 33.13 48.38
C PRO A 1 44.59 33.17 49.15
N ALA A 2 45.19 34.35 49.36
CA ALA A 2 46.49 34.48 50.02
C ALA A 2 46.51 34.01 51.49
N LEU A 3 45.50 34.42 52.28
CA LEU A 3 45.39 34.00 53.69
C LEU A 3 45.20 32.48 53.86
N LEU A 4 44.38 31.85 53.02
CA LEU A 4 44.17 30.39 53.02
C LEU A 4 45.47 29.65 52.70
N ASN A 5 46.21 30.12 51.70
CA ASN A 5 47.50 29.55 51.33
C ASN A 5 48.51 29.72 52.48
N SER A 6 48.62 30.92 53.09
CA SER A 6 49.54 31.15 54.20
C SER A 6 49.20 30.32 55.44
N THR A 7 47.91 30.18 55.78
CA THR A 7 47.47 29.35 56.90
C THR A 7 47.77 27.88 56.64
N PHE A 8 47.49 27.36 55.44
CA PHE A 8 47.83 25.99 55.04
C PHE A 8 49.34 25.74 55.10
N SER A 9 50.16 26.62 54.50
CA SER A 9 51.62 26.50 54.52
C SER A 9 52.18 26.52 55.95
N ASN A 10 51.66 27.37 56.83
CA ASN A 10 52.08 27.41 58.24
C ASN A 10 51.73 26.12 58.98
N MET A 11 50.55 25.54 58.73
CA MET A 11 50.13 24.26 59.33
C MET A 11 50.93 23.07 58.80
N VAL A 12 51.38 23.12 57.54
CA VAL A 12 52.32 22.13 56.97
C VAL A 12 53.71 22.25 57.61
N GLN A 13 54.24 23.48 57.74
CA GLN A 13 55.52 23.72 58.40
C GLN A 13 55.52 23.29 59.88
N ALA A 14 54.41 23.50 60.58
CA ALA A 14 54.21 23.07 61.97
C ALA A 14 53.99 21.55 62.12
N GLY A 15 54.01 20.78 61.02
CA GLY A 15 53.80 19.32 61.02
C GLY A 15 52.37 18.89 61.35
N THR A 16 51.43 19.84 61.44
CA THR A 16 50.01 19.56 61.73
C THR A 16 49.30 18.96 60.53
N ILE A 17 49.67 19.39 59.31
CA ILE A 17 49.22 18.80 58.05
C ILE A 17 50.43 18.19 57.36
N ILE A 18 50.35 16.91 57.02
CA ILE A 18 51.37 16.21 56.24
C ILE A 18 50.77 15.93 54.86
N PRO A 19 51.11 16.71 53.81
CA PRO A 19 50.62 16.47 52.46
C PRO A 19 50.99 15.05 52.02
N LYS A 20 49.98 14.30 51.60
CA LYS A 20 50.18 12.96 51.04
C LYS A 20 50.43 13.08 49.54
N PRO A 21 51.19 12.15 48.93
CA PRO A 21 51.24 12.01 47.48
C PRO A 21 49.82 11.89 46.93
N GLU A 22 49.53 12.63 45.85
CA GLU A 22 48.23 12.57 45.20
C GLU A 22 48.06 11.18 44.57
N PRO A 23 46.98 10.43 44.90
CA PRO A 23 46.75 9.12 44.31
C PRO A 23 46.34 9.28 42.83
N GLU A 24 46.66 8.30 41.98
CA GLU A 24 46.15 8.31 40.61
C GLU A 24 44.61 8.24 40.62
N PRO A 25 43.91 9.18 39.97
CA PRO A 25 42.46 9.15 39.89
C PRO A 25 41.99 7.97 39.01
N PRO A 26 40.82 7.38 39.28
CA PRO A 26 40.27 6.33 38.44
C PRO A 26 39.98 6.86 37.03
N LYS A 27 40.36 6.09 36.01
CA LYS A 27 40.10 6.44 34.60
C LYS A 27 38.64 6.19 34.27
N ILE A 28 37.91 7.26 33.92
CA ILE A 28 36.53 7.18 33.42
C ILE A 28 36.57 7.26 31.89
N PRO A 29 35.89 6.36 31.16
CA PRO A 29 35.78 6.45 29.71
C PRO A 29 35.15 7.78 29.26
N ILE A 30 35.61 8.31 28.13
CA ILE A 30 34.97 9.45 27.48
C ILE A 30 33.56 9.10 27.01
N ASP A 31 32.62 10.02 27.14
CA ASP A 31 31.27 9.86 26.62
C ASP A 31 31.28 9.73 25.08
N TYR A 32 30.45 8.83 24.57
CA TYR A 32 30.32 8.58 23.14
C TYR A 32 30.01 9.86 22.34
N ALA A 33 29.06 10.67 22.82
CA ALA A 33 28.65 11.90 22.15
C ALA A 33 29.81 12.88 22.01
N TRP A 34 30.60 13.04 23.08
CA TRP A 34 31.77 13.91 23.11
C TRP A 34 32.89 13.40 22.20
N ALA A 35 33.16 12.10 22.23
CA ALA A 35 34.14 11.48 21.35
C ALA A 35 33.76 11.59 19.86
N GLN A 36 32.46 11.50 19.54
CA GLN A 36 31.97 11.68 18.18
C GLN A 36 32.05 13.15 17.73
N GLU A 37 31.66 14.10 18.59
CA GLU A 37 31.69 15.53 18.30
C GLU A 37 33.13 16.04 18.08
N LEU A 38 34.07 15.55 18.88
CA LEU A 38 35.50 15.83 18.72
C LEU A 38 36.15 15.05 17.55
N GLY A 39 35.41 14.17 16.88
CA GLY A 39 35.92 13.36 15.77
C GLY A 39 36.94 12.29 16.16
N LEU A 40 36.99 11.89 17.44
CA LEU A 40 37.91 10.89 17.97
C LEU A 40 37.53 9.45 17.57
N ILE A 41 36.26 9.24 17.24
CA ILE A 41 35.71 7.94 16.82
C ILE A 41 34.84 8.08 15.57
N ARG A 42 34.65 6.97 14.85
CA ARG A 42 33.66 6.85 13.77
C ARG A 42 32.78 5.65 14.03
N LYS A 43 31.46 5.87 14.04
CA LYS A 43 30.46 4.80 14.09
C LYS A 43 29.74 4.74 12.74
N PRO A 44 29.76 3.60 12.05
CA PRO A 44 29.01 3.46 10.80
C PRO A 44 27.51 3.57 11.06
N ALA A 45 26.79 4.19 10.13
CA ALA A 45 25.33 4.28 10.18
C ALA A 45 24.72 2.89 9.95
N SER A 46 23.69 2.54 10.74
CA SER A 46 22.98 1.25 10.59
C SER A 46 21.93 1.26 9.48
N PHE A 47 21.44 2.45 9.10
CA PHE A 47 20.37 2.61 8.13
C PHE A 47 20.68 3.76 7.17
N VAL A 48 20.16 3.65 5.95
CA VAL A 48 20.18 4.70 4.94
C VAL A 48 18.73 5.05 4.60
N SER A 49 18.39 6.34 4.66
CA SER A 49 17.12 6.89 4.19
C SER A 49 17.40 7.93 3.12
N THR A 50 16.61 7.93 2.04
CA THR A 50 16.82 8.85 0.89
C THR A 50 15.56 9.61 0.47
N ILE A 51 14.44 9.44 1.18
CA ILE A 51 13.14 9.99 0.78
C ILE A 51 12.69 11.19 1.61
N CYS A 52 13.18 11.31 2.85
CA CYS A 52 12.75 12.33 3.80
C CYS A 52 13.88 12.65 4.78
N ASP A 53 14.04 13.93 5.14
CA ASP A 53 14.96 14.40 6.19
C ASP A 53 14.25 15.44 7.07
N ASP A 54 14.18 15.17 8.37
CA ASP A 54 13.49 15.97 9.39
C ASP A 54 14.46 16.63 10.39
N ARG A 55 15.77 16.46 10.23
CA ARG A 55 16.79 16.94 11.18
C ARG A 55 17.12 18.43 10.99
N GLY A 56 16.77 18.99 9.83
CA GLY A 56 17.03 20.38 9.48
C GLY A 56 16.05 21.37 10.12
N GLN A 57 16.14 22.64 9.72
CA GLN A 57 15.18 23.67 10.14
C GLN A 57 13.78 23.45 9.56
N GLU A 58 13.70 22.81 8.38
CA GLU A 58 12.45 22.45 7.73
C GLU A 58 12.50 20.99 7.27
N LEU A 59 11.33 20.35 7.25
CA LEU A 59 11.12 19.01 6.69
C LEU A 59 11.40 19.00 5.19
N LEU A 60 12.14 18.00 4.72
CA LEU A 60 12.46 17.80 3.30
C LEU A 60 11.80 16.52 2.77
N TYR A 61 11.11 16.60 1.64
CA TYR A 61 10.68 15.45 0.83
C TYR A 61 11.55 15.35 -0.41
N ALA A 62 12.39 14.31 -0.48
CA ALA A 62 13.39 14.10 -1.52
C ALA A 62 14.19 15.37 -1.86
N GLY A 63 14.57 16.14 -0.83
CA GLY A 63 15.32 17.40 -0.95
C GLY A 63 14.48 18.65 -1.18
N MET A 64 13.18 18.54 -1.47
CA MET A 64 12.27 19.69 -1.55
C MET A 64 11.75 20.06 -0.17
N ARG A 65 11.85 21.34 0.22
CA ARG A 65 11.30 21.83 1.48
C ARG A 65 9.79 21.72 1.50
N ILE A 66 9.23 21.39 2.66
CA ILE A 66 7.77 21.33 2.83
C ILE A 66 7.09 22.67 2.50
N SER A 67 7.75 23.79 2.76
CA SER A 67 7.28 25.12 2.36
C SER A 67 7.15 25.27 0.84
N ASP A 68 8.14 24.78 0.08
CA ASP A 68 8.13 24.80 -1.40
C ASP A 68 7.07 23.84 -1.97
N VAL A 69 6.84 22.67 -1.34
CA VAL A 69 5.78 21.72 -1.72
C VAL A 69 4.40 22.40 -1.77
N PHE A 70 4.07 23.19 -0.75
CA PHE A 70 2.80 23.92 -0.70
C PHE A 70 2.79 25.18 -1.56
N LYS A 71 3.93 25.90 -1.64
CA LYS A 71 4.05 27.09 -2.48
C LYS A 71 3.86 26.78 -3.97
N GLU A 72 4.31 25.62 -4.41
CA GLU A 72 4.23 25.19 -5.81
C GLU A 72 2.98 24.35 -6.13
N ASP A 73 2.10 24.11 -5.14
CA ASP A 73 0.82 23.40 -5.27
C ASP A 73 0.92 22.06 -6.02
N ILE A 74 1.90 21.23 -5.64
CA ILE A 74 2.16 19.97 -6.35
C ILE A 74 1.16 18.85 -6.02
N GLY A 75 0.25 19.08 -5.07
CA GLY A 75 -0.79 18.15 -4.65
C GLY A 75 -0.27 16.86 -4.00
N ILE A 76 -1.19 15.96 -3.65
CA ILE A 76 -0.83 14.66 -3.06
C ILE A 76 -0.12 13.77 -4.08
N GLY A 77 -0.45 13.90 -5.37
CA GLY A 77 0.26 13.21 -6.45
C GLY A 77 1.74 13.62 -6.52
N GLY A 78 2.06 14.90 -6.34
CA GLY A 78 3.43 15.39 -6.26
C GLY A 78 4.16 14.96 -5.00
N VAL A 79 3.48 14.91 -3.85
CA VAL A 79 4.08 14.38 -2.61
C VAL A 79 4.42 12.89 -2.75
N VAL A 80 3.51 12.09 -3.30
CA VAL A 80 3.78 10.67 -3.65
C VAL A 80 4.94 10.59 -4.65
N SER A 81 4.98 11.48 -5.64
CA SER A 81 6.07 11.57 -6.61
C SER A 81 7.44 11.69 -5.93
N LEU A 82 7.57 12.63 -5.00
CA LEU A 82 8.82 12.87 -4.26
C LEU A 82 9.17 11.71 -3.35
N LEU A 83 8.23 11.23 -2.54
CA LEU A 83 8.51 10.22 -1.52
C LEU A 83 8.78 8.82 -2.11
N TRP A 84 8.11 8.45 -3.20
CA TRP A 84 8.20 7.09 -3.75
C TRP A 84 9.23 7.00 -4.88
N PHE A 85 9.31 8.04 -5.71
CA PHE A 85 10.17 8.03 -6.89
C PHE A 85 11.39 8.93 -6.75
N LYS A 86 11.44 9.82 -5.74
CA LYS A 86 12.47 10.86 -5.62
C LYS A 86 12.61 11.72 -6.88
N ARG A 87 11.51 11.88 -7.62
CA ARG A 87 11.41 12.70 -8.82
C ARG A 87 10.32 13.74 -8.63
N ARG A 88 10.50 14.90 -9.25
CA ARG A 88 9.43 15.87 -9.45
C ARG A 88 8.75 15.55 -10.78
N LEU A 89 7.73 14.70 -10.74
CA LEU A 89 7.00 14.30 -11.94
C LEU A 89 6.26 15.50 -12.57
N PRO A 90 6.01 15.46 -13.89
CA PRO A 90 5.18 16.45 -14.55
C PRO A 90 3.77 16.53 -13.94
N ALA A 91 3.13 17.70 -14.00
CA ALA A 91 1.81 17.93 -13.40
C ALA A 91 0.75 16.92 -13.87
N TYR A 92 0.78 16.50 -15.14
CA TYR A 92 -0.17 15.51 -15.65
C TYR A 92 -0.01 14.13 -14.99
N ALA A 93 1.23 13.75 -14.64
CA ALA A 93 1.56 12.49 -13.99
C ALA A 93 1.18 12.54 -12.50
N CYS A 94 1.43 13.67 -11.82
CA CYS A 94 0.93 13.89 -10.47
C CYS A 94 -0.59 13.77 -10.43
N LYS A 95 -1.29 14.42 -11.37
CA LYS A 95 -2.74 14.35 -11.44
C LYS A 95 -3.26 12.94 -11.77
N PHE A 96 -2.54 12.20 -12.62
CA PHE A 96 -2.85 10.80 -12.90
C PHE A 96 -2.76 9.93 -11.64
N ILE A 97 -1.71 10.11 -10.82
CA ILE A 97 -1.57 9.40 -9.53
C ILE A 97 -2.77 9.69 -8.62
N GLU A 98 -3.21 10.96 -8.53
CA GLU A 98 -4.42 11.30 -7.77
C GLU A 98 -5.67 10.60 -8.31
N MET A 99 -5.81 10.51 -9.63
CA MET A 99 -6.92 9.80 -10.26
C MET A 99 -6.93 8.32 -9.92
N ILE A 100 -5.76 7.66 -9.86
CA ILE A 100 -5.65 6.28 -9.39
C ILE A 100 -6.19 6.18 -7.96
N LEU A 101 -5.76 7.05 -7.05
CA LEU A 101 -6.20 7.03 -5.65
C LEU A 101 -7.73 7.23 -5.53
N MET A 102 -8.31 8.11 -6.35
CA MET A 102 -9.75 8.33 -6.38
C MET A 102 -10.52 7.12 -6.94
N LEU A 103 -10.06 6.51 -8.03
CA LEU A 103 -10.73 5.38 -8.68
C LEU A 103 -10.61 4.07 -7.89
N THR A 104 -9.56 3.95 -7.06
CA THR A 104 -9.30 2.80 -6.19
C THR A 104 -9.72 3.01 -4.74
N ALA A 105 -10.32 4.16 -4.41
CA ALA A 105 -10.67 4.53 -3.05
C ALA A 105 -11.56 3.48 -2.35
N ASP A 106 -12.62 3.03 -3.02
CA ASP A 106 -13.52 1.99 -2.50
C ASP A 106 -14.23 1.20 -3.62
N HIS A 107 -14.76 0.01 -3.29
CA HIS A 107 -15.56 -0.83 -4.20
C HIS A 107 -16.69 -1.56 -3.46
N GLY A 108 -17.16 -0.97 -2.37
CA GLY A 108 -18.24 -1.49 -1.54
C GLY A 108 -17.82 -2.59 -0.55
N PRO A 109 -18.74 -2.99 0.33
CA PRO A 109 -18.44 -3.80 1.51
C PRO A 109 -18.24 -5.30 1.24
N ALA A 110 -18.49 -5.75 0.00
CA ALA A 110 -18.50 -7.17 -0.35
C ALA A 110 -17.12 -7.70 -0.76
N VAL A 111 -16.15 -6.84 -1.01
CA VAL A 111 -14.78 -7.26 -1.35
C VAL A 111 -14.03 -7.69 -0.08
N SER A 112 -13.10 -8.65 -0.21
CA SER A 112 -12.43 -9.31 0.93
C SER A 112 -11.90 -8.32 1.98
N GLY A 113 -11.20 -7.26 1.56
CA GLY A 113 -10.62 -6.32 2.52
C GLY A 113 -11.64 -5.44 3.23
N ALA A 114 -12.66 -4.95 2.51
CA ALA A 114 -13.72 -4.15 3.12
C ALA A 114 -14.52 -5.00 4.12
N HIS A 115 -14.84 -6.24 3.74
CA HIS A 115 -15.51 -7.20 4.60
C HIS A 115 -14.73 -7.44 5.90
N ASN A 116 -13.43 -7.72 5.80
CA ASN A 116 -12.58 -7.95 6.98
C ASN A 116 -12.48 -6.72 7.88
N ALA A 117 -12.35 -5.51 7.30
CA ALA A 117 -12.35 -4.27 8.07
C ALA A 117 -13.67 -4.06 8.81
N ILE A 118 -14.81 -4.34 8.16
CA ILE A 118 -16.16 -4.25 8.74
C ILE A 118 -16.34 -5.25 9.88
N VAL A 119 -16.02 -6.52 9.66
CA VAL A 119 -16.14 -7.58 10.69
C VAL A 119 -15.30 -7.23 11.91
N THR A 120 -14.07 -6.76 11.69
CA THR A 120 -13.15 -6.36 12.77
C THR A 120 -13.66 -5.12 13.52
N ALA A 121 -14.21 -4.13 12.81
CA ALA A 121 -14.81 -2.95 13.42
C ALA A 121 -16.02 -3.31 14.31
N ARG A 122 -16.87 -4.22 13.82
CA ARG A 122 -18.05 -4.79 14.51
C ARG A 122 -17.68 -5.65 15.72
N ALA A 123 -16.49 -6.23 15.73
CA ALA A 123 -15.92 -6.91 16.91
C ALA A 123 -15.41 -5.93 18.00
N GLY A 124 -15.64 -4.62 17.84
CA GLY A 124 -15.29 -3.61 18.84
C GLY A 124 -13.86 -3.09 18.76
N LYS A 125 -13.07 -3.50 17.75
CA LYS A 125 -11.68 -3.05 17.57
C LYS A 125 -11.55 -1.57 17.20
N ASP A 126 -10.35 -1.04 17.36
CA ASP A 126 -9.94 0.30 16.97
C ASP A 126 -9.73 0.44 15.44
N LEU A 127 -9.51 1.67 14.98
CA LEU A 127 -9.36 2.01 13.57
C LEU A 127 -8.19 1.28 12.93
N ILE A 128 -7.02 1.30 13.59
CA ILE A 128 -5.78 0.73 13.04
C ILE A 128 -5.91 -0.78 12.91
N SER A 129 -6.39 -1.46 13.96
CA SER A 129 -6.63 -2.90 13.91
C SER A 129 -7.60 -3.29 12.79
N SER A 130 -8.68 -2.52 12.61
CA SER A 130 -9.70 -2.80 11.59
C SER A 130 -9.18 -2.55 10.18
N LEU A 131 -8.46 -1.44 9.98
CA LEU A 131 -7.80 -1.12 8.71
C LEU A 131 -6.80 -2.22 8.33
N CYS A 132 -5.87 -2.56 9.23
CA CYS A 132 -4.86 -3.60 8.97
C CYS A 132 -5.49 -4.96 8.67
N SER A 133 -6.57 -5.34 9.35
CA SER A 133 -7.30 -6.59 9.04
C SER A 133 -7.82 -6.64 7.60
N GLY A 134 -8.32 -5.51 7.09
CA GLY A 134 -8.72 -5.39 5.69
C GLY A 134 -7.54 -5.39 4.74
N LEU A 135 -6.49 -4.61 5.04
CA LEU A 135 -5.28 -4.49 4.20
C LEU A 135 -4.52 -5.80 4.06
N LEU A 136 -4.50 -6.66 5.08
CA LEU A 136 -3.84 -7.98 5.05
C LEU A 136 -4.49 -8.96 4.05
N THR A 137 -5.66 -8.62 3.50
CA THR A 137 -6.26 -9.40 2.40
C THR A 137 -5.76 -8.99 1.02
N ILE A 138 -5.08 -7.84 0.90
CA ILE A 138 -4.55 -7.33 -0.37
C ILE A 138 -3.33 -8.15 -0.75
N GLY A 139 -3.35 -8.71 -1.96
CA GLY A 139 -2.34 -9.60 -2.50
C GLY A 139 -2.78 -10.16 -3.85
N GLU A 140 -2.29 -11.36 -4.19
CA GLU A 140 -2.47 -11.97 -5.52
C GLU A 140 -3.93 -11.96 -6.03
N ARG A 141 -4.88 -12.35 -5.18
CA ARG A 141 -6.30 -12.51 -5.59
C ARG A 141 -7.16 -11.25 -5.39
N PHE A 142 -6.72 -10.33 -4.55
CA PHE A 142 -7.47 -9.11 -4.24
C PHE A 142 -6.50 -7.92 -4.28
N GLY A 143 -6.64 -7.07 -5.30
CA GLY A 143 -5.75 -5.91 -5.52
C GLY A 143 -4.50 -6.19 -6.36
N GLY A 144 -4.05 -7.43 -6.47
CA GLY A 144 -2.87 -7.80 -7.27
C GLY A 144 -3.05 -7.73 -8.80
N ALA A 145 -4.26 -7.40 -9.28
CA ALA A 145 -4.54 -7.32 -10.71
C ALA A 145 -3.84 -6.14 -11.40
N LEU A 146 -3.56 -5.04 -10.69
CA LEU A 146 -2.87 -3.87 -11.26
C LEU A 146 -1.44 -4.22 -11.66
N ASP A 147 -0.69 -4.77 -10.71
CA ASP A 147 0.72 -5.13 -10.86
C ASP A 147 0.87 -6.29 -11.85
N GLY A 148 -0.01 -7.29 -11.74
CA GLY A 148 -0.03 -8.42 -12.67
C GLY A 148 -0.44 -8.04 -14.10
N ALA A 149 -1.30 -7.04 -14.29
CA ALA A 149 -1.60 -6.53 -15.62
C ALA A 149 -0.40 -5.74 -16.19
N ALA A 150 0.21 -4.86 -15.39
CA ALA A 150 1.40 -4.12 -15.79
C ALA A 150 2.53 -5.06 -16.25
N ASP A 151 2.81 -6.11 -15.47
CA ASP A 151 3.81 -7.12 -15.81
C ASP A 151 3.45 -7.91 -17.09
N GLN A 152 2.22 -8.44 -17.18
CA GLN A 152 1.81 -9.27 -18.32
C GLN A 152 1.79 -8.50 -19.64
N PHE A 153 1.15 -7.33 -19.66
CA PHE A 153 1.03 -6.51 -20.86
C PHE A 153 2.37 -5.86 -21.23
N GLY A 154 3.10 -5.30 -20.27
CA GLY A 154 4.42 -4.73 -20.48
C GLY A 154 5.39 -5.76 -21.05
N SER A 155 5.51 -6.92 -20.40
CA SER A 155 6.39 -8.01 -20.86
C SER A 155 6.00 -8.56 -22.23
N ALA A 156 4.71 -8.67 -22.54
CA ALA A 156 4.27 -9.16 -23.86
C ALA A 156 4.60 -8.15 -24.96
N TYR A 157 4.38 -6.86 -24.68
CA TYR A 157 4.73 -5.76 -25.56
C TYR A 157 6.24 -5.70 -25.83
N ASP A 158 7.06 -5.79 -24.78
CA ASP A 158 8.53 -5.73 -24.89
C ASP A 158 9.13 -6.91 -25.66
N LYS A 159 8.49 -8.08 -25.58
CA LYS A 159 8.86 -9.27 -26.37
C LYS A 159 8.43 -9.17 -27.84
N GLY A 160 7.71 -8.12 -28.22
CA GLY A 160 7.19 -7.95 -29.57
C GLY A 160 6.12 -8.99 -29.95
N LEU A 161 5.45 -9.59 -28.96
CA LEU A 161 4.33 -10.49 -29.24
C LEU A 161 3.19 -9.69 -29.85
N THR A 162 2.53 -10.23 -30.86
CA THR A 162 1.25 -9.67 -31.31
C THR A 162 0.17 -9.87 -30.24
N PRO A 163 -0.86 -9.02 -30.18
CA PRO A 163 -1.99 -9.18 -29.26
C PRO A 163 -2.62 -10.59 -29.33
N ARG A 164 -2.67 -11.18 -30.54
CA ARG A 164 -3.19 -12.53 -30.76
C ARG A 164 -2.29 -13.61 -30.16
N GLU A 165 -0.97 -13.52 -30.39
CA GLU A 165 0.00 -14.45 -29.82
C GLU A 165 0.00 -14.40 -28.30
N PHE A 166 -0.09 -13.20 -27.72
CA PHE A 166 -0.21 -13.05 -26.28
C PHE A 166 -1.45 -13.76 -25.72
N VAL A 167 -2.63 -13.49 -26.30
CA VAL A 167 -3.90 -14.14 -25.87
C VAL A 167 -3.81 -15.67 -26.00
N ASP A 168 -3.24 -16.18 -27.09
CA ASP A 168 -3.11 -17.62 -27.30
C ASP A 168 -2.06 -18.25 -26.37
N SER A 169 -0.98 -17.54 -26.04
CA SER A 169 0.03 -17.98 -25.08
C SER A 169 -0.56 -18.14 -23.68
N MET A 170 -1.39 -17.20 -23.23
CA MET A 170 -2.04 -17.23 -21.92
C MET A 170 -3.05 -18.38 -21.84
N ARG A 171 -3.82 -18.59 -22.92
CA ARG A 171 -4.72 -19.74 -23.04
C ARG A 171 -3.97 -21.07 -22.98
N LYS A 172 -2.86 -21.21 -23.69
CA LYS A 172 -2.02 -22.43 -23.68
C LYS A 172 -1.47 -22.74 -22.29
N GLN A 173 -1.17 -21.71 -21.51
CA GLN A 173 -0.70 -21.84 -20.12
C GLN A 173 -1.84 -22.04 -19.10
N ASN A 174 -3.10 -22.05 -19.55
CA ASN A 174 -4.28 -22.06 -18.69
C ASN A 174 -4.29 -20.91 -17.65
N LYS A 175 -3.78 -19.74 -18.06
CA LYS A 175 -3.77 -18.51 -17.25
C LYS A 175 -4.76 -17.49 -17.82
N LEU A 176 -5.49 -16.82 -16.93
CA LEU A 176 -6.29 -15.67 -17.29
C LEU A 176 -5.38 -14.45 -17.52
N ILE A 177 -5.79 -13.57 -18.42
CA ILE A 177 -5.12 -12.29 -18.64
C ILE A 177 -5.56 -11.35 -17.52
N LEU A 178 -4.61 -10.94 -16.67
CA LEU A 178 -4.88 -10.02 -15.57
C LEU A 178 -5.22 -8.65 -16.15
N GLY A 179 -6.25 -8.00 -15.61
CA GLY A 179 -6.78 -6.76 -16.17
C GLY A 179 -7.86 -6.94 -17.25
N ILE A 180 -8.17 -8.17 -17.66
CA ILE A 180 -9.28 -8.46 -18.60
C ILE A 180 -10.42 -9.16 -17.88
N GLY A 181 -11.64 -8.66 -18.11
CA GLY A 181 -12.87 -9.24 -17.62
C GLY A 181 -13.55 -8.43 -16.54
N HIS A 182 -14.88 -8.43 -16.59
CA HIS A 182 -15.73 -7.81 -15.59
C HIS A 182 -16.99 -8.67 -15.32
N LYS A 183 -17.50 -8.65 -14.08
CA LYS A 183 -18.71 -9.42 -13.69
C LYS A 183 -20.00 -8.89 -14.35
N ILE A 184 -20.18 -7.56 -14.33
CA ILE A 184 -21.41 -6.87 -14.78
C ILE A 184 -21.22 -6.09 -16.10
N LYS A 185 -20.15 -5.30 -16.22
CA LYS A 185 -19.81 -4.46 -17.37
C LYS A 185 -19.38 -5.27 -18.59
N SER A 186 -19.58 -4.69 -19.77
CA SER A 186 -19.32 -5.30 -21.09
C SER A 186 -19.11 -4.21 -22.15
N ARG A 187 -18.91 -4.57 -23.42
CA ARG A 187 -18.73 -3.56 -24.49
C ARG A 187 -19.92 -2.61 -24.65
N THR A 188 -21.12 -3.13 -24.44
CA THR A 188 -22.37 -2.37 -24.57
C THR A 188 -22.74 -1.61 -23.29
N ASN A 189 -22.11 -1.94 -22.16
CA ASN A 189 -22.24 -1.26 -20.87
C ASN A 189 -20.85 -1.03 -20.27
N PRO A 190 -20.11 0.00 -20.74
CA PRO A 190 -18.71 0.20 -20.36
C PRO A 190 -18.56 0.57 -18.88
N ASP A 191 -17.39 0.24 -18.33
CA ASP A 191 -16.96 0.75 -17.02
C ASP A 191 -16.45 2.19 -17.19
N LEU A 192 -17.23 3.16 -16.72
CA LEU A 192 -16.89 4.59 -16.81
C LEU A 192 -15.55 4.92 -16.15
N ARG A 193 -15.10 4.13 -15.17
CA ARG A 193 -13.79 4.34 -14.53
C ARG A 193 -12.63 4.14 -15.51
N VAL A 194 -12.76 3.13 -16.38
CA VAL A 194 -11.80 2.85 -17.46
C VAL A 194 -11.81 3.99 -18.47
N THR A 195 -13.00 4.46 -18.87
CA THR A 195 -13.14 5.59 -19.80
C THR A 195 -12.48 6.86 -19.25
N ILE A 196 -12.79 7.24 -18.00
CA ILE A 196 -12.23 8.44 -17.34
C ILE A 196 -10.70 8.42 -17.34
N ILE A 197 -10.08 7.30 -16.95
CA ILE A 197 -8.63 7.24 -16.79
C ILE A 197 -7.90 7.16 -18.14
N THR A 198 -8.48 6.45 -19.11
CA THR A 198 -7.90 6.30 -20.44
C THR A 198 -8.06 7.55 -21.30
N ASP A 199 -9.18 8.26 -21.21
CA ASP A 199 -9.38 9.55 -21.89
C ASP A 199 -8.42 10.61 -21.37
N TYR A 200 -8.20 10.65 -20.05
CA TYR A 200 -7.20 11.52 -19.45
C TYR A 200 -5.81 11.22 -19.98
N ALA A 201 -5.40 9.94 -20.00
CA ALA A 201 -4.10 9.57 -20.51
C ALA A 201 -3.92 9.90 -21.99
N LYS A 202 -4.89 9.57 -22.86
CA LYS A 202 -4.84 9.90 -24.29
C LYS A 202 -4.72 11.41 -24.56
N LYS A 203 -5.28 12.24 -23.68
CA LYS A 203 -5.22 13.70 -23.81
C LYS A 203 -3.91 14.30 -23.31
N HIS A 204 -3.29 13.71 -22.28
CA HIS A 204 -2.21 14.36 -21.53
C HIS A 204 -0.87 13.63 -21.56
N PHE A 205 -0.84 12.33 -21.85
CA PHE A 205 0.40 11.56 -21.89
C PHE A 205 1.12 11.80 -23.22
N PRO A 206 2.47 11.83 -23.22
CA PRO A 206 3.24 11.93 -24.46
C PRO A 206 3.04 10.73 -25.39
N LYS A 207 2.93 9.52 -24.82
CA LYS A 207 2.77 8.25 -25.53
C LYS A 207 2.03 7.25 -24.65
N THR A 208 1.22 6.38 -25.26
CA THR A 208 0.47 5.30 -24.59
C THR A 208 0.52 3.95 -25.33
N PRO A 209 1.69 3.47 -25.78
CA PRO A 209 1.77 2.29 -26.63
C PRO A 209 1.31 1.00 -25.94
N VAL A 210 1.52 0.86 -24.63
CA VAL A 210 1.09 -0.34 -23.91
C VAL A 210 -0.42 -0.33 -23.71
N LEU A 211 -1.03 0.85 -23.50
CA LEU A 211 -2.49 0.98 -23.53
C LEU A 211 -3.07 0.63 -24.92
N ASP A 212 -2.47 1.11 -26.00
CA ASP A 212 -2.95 0.82 -27.36
C ASP A 212 -2.87 -0.69 -27.65
N TYR A 213 -1.77 -1.34 -27.24
CA TYR A 213 -1.62 -2.78 -27.28
C TYR A 213 -2.69 -3.51 -26.44
N ALA A 214 -3.02 -3.00 -25.26
CA ALA A 214 -4.05 -3.56 -24.39
C ALA A 214 -5.46 -3.47 -25.01
N PHE A 215 -5.78 -2.39 -25.73
CA PHE A 215 -7.04 -2.27 -26.46
C PHE A 215 -7.15 -3.27 -27.61
N GLU A 216 -6.07 -3.56 -28.32
CA GLU A 216 -6.06 -4.61 -29.35
C GLU A 216 -6.28 -6.01 -28.73
N VAL A 217 -5.72 -6.27 -27.56
CA VAL A 217 -6.00 -7.50 -26.78
C VAL A 217 -7.46 -7.55 -26.33
N GLU A 218 -8.04 -6.43 -25.90
CA GLU A 218 -9.46 -6.32 -25.54
C GLU A 218 -10.37 -6.66 -26.73
N GLN A 219 -10.07 -6.18 -27.94
CA GLN A 219 -10.85 -6.51 -29.13
C GLN A 219 -10.91 -8.03 -29.38
N ILE A 220 -9.78 -8.72 -29.22
CA ILE A 220 -9.69 -10.18 -29.39
C ILE A 220 -10.43 -10.94 -28.29
N THR A 221 -10.33 -10.47 -27.05
CA THR A 221 -10.95 -11.15 -25.91
C THR A 221 -12.47 -10.94 -25.87
N THR A 222 -12.93 -9.73 -26.17
CA THR A 222 -14.36 -9.43 -26.25
C THR A 222 -15.05 -10.08 -27.44
N SER A 223 -14.34 -10.42 -28.53
CA SER A 223 -14.89 -11.24 -29.61
C SER A 223 -15.23 -12.66 -29.16
N LYS A 224 -14.66 -13.13 -28.03
CA LYS A 224 -14.99 -14.44 -27.43
C LYS A 224 -16.15 -14.33 -26.46
N LYS A 225 -16.21 -13.26 -25.66
CA LYS A 225 -17.30 -13.00 -24.71
C LYS A 225 -17.37 -11.52 -24.38
N ASP A 226 -18.57 -10.94 -24.45
CA ASP A 226 -18.79 -9.48 -24.39
C ASP A 226 -18.29 -8.81 -23.09
N ASN A 227 -18.22 -9.56 -21.98
CA ASN A 227 -17.78 -9.05 -20.69
C ASN A 227 -16.27 -9.19 -20.45
N LEU A 228 -15.49 -9.67 -21.42
CA LEU A 228 -14.03 -9.73 -21.37
C LEU A 228 -13.38 -8.41 -21.79
N ILE A 229 -13.88 -7.31 -21.22
CA ILE A 229 -13.37 -5.94 -21.44
C ILE A 229 -12.12 -5.65 -20.60
N LEU A 230 -11.33 -4.65 -20.98
CA LEU A 230 -10.26 -4.11 -20.15
C LEU A 230 -10.90 -3.47 -18.90
N ASN A 231 -10.54 -3.96 -17.72
CA ASN A 231 -11.05 -3.44 -16.47
C ASN A 231 -10.17 -2.31 -15.92
N VAL A 232 -10.63 -1.67 -14.84
CA VAL A 232 -9.93 -0.50 -14.26
C VAL A 232 -8.53 -0.86 -13.76
N ASP A 233 -8.34 -2.05 -13.17
CA ASP A 233 -7.05 -2.52 -12.70
C ASP A 233 -6.06 -2.69 -13.87
N GLY A 234 -6.53 -3.28 -14.97
CA GLY A 234 -5.76 -3.44 -16.21
C GLY A 234 -5.39 -2.10 -16.84
N ALA A 235 -6.37 -1.21 -16.98
CA ALA A 235 -6.16 0.12 -17.55
C ALA A 235 -5.16 0.95 -16.74
N ILE A 236 -5.25 0.92 -15.41
CA ILE A 236 -4.28 1.60 -14.53
C ILE A 236 -2.90 0.96 -14.68
N GLY A 237 -2.80 -0.38 -14.67
CA GLY A 237 -1.53 -1.10 -14.79
C GLY A 237 -0.77 -0.72 -16.07
N VAL A 238 -1.42 -0.82 -17.23
CA VAL A 238 -0.76 -0.50 -18.52
C VAL A 238 -0.42 0.98 -18.66
N LEU A 239 -1.29 1.87 -18.19
CA LEU A 239 -1.03 3.31 -18.21
C LEU A 239 0.09 3.71 -17.26
N PHE A 240 0.25 3.02 -16.12
CA PHE A 240 1.34 3.29 -15.21
C PHE A 240 2.69 2.88 -15.82
N VAL A 241 2.73 1.77 -16.58
CA VAL A 241 3.89 1.40 -17.39
C VAL A 241 4.22 2.49 -18.41
N ASP A 242 3.21 2.97 -19.16
CA ASP A 242 3.39 4.07 -20.12
C ASP A 242 3.89 5.36 -19.43
N LEU A 243 3.37 5.68 -18.24
CA LEU A 243 3.80 6.84 -17.46
C LEU A 243 5.29 6.74 -17.07
N LEU A 244 5.70 5.60 -16.50
CA LEU A 244 7.10 5.41 -16.09
C LEU A 244 8.05 5.51 -17.29
N ARG A 245 7.70 4.86 -18.41
CA ARG A 245 8.55 4.79 -19.61
C ARG A 245 8.59 6.07 -20.43
N HIS A 246 7.52 6.87 -20.41
CA HIS A 246 7.35 7.98 -21.36
C HIS A 246 7.17 9.35 -20.70
N SER A 247 7.22 9.45 -19.38
CA SER A 247 7.24 10.75 -18.68
C SER A 247 8.54 11.53 -18.83
N GLY A 248 9.62 10.86 -19.25
CA GLY A 248 10.98 11.44 -19.30
C GLY A 248 11.64 11.58 -17.93
N ALA A 249 11.02 11.09 -16.87
CA ALA A 249 11.54 11.17 -15.50
C ALA A 249 12.40 9.96 -15.08
N PHE A 250 12.34 8.86 -15.84
CA PHE A 250 12.97 7.58 -15.52
C PHE A 250 13.74 7.03 -16.71
N THR A 251 14.84 6.34 -16.44
CA THR A 251 15.45 5.45 -17.44
C THR A 251 14.59 4.18 -17.61
N PRO A 252 14.75 3.41 -18.71
CA PRO A 252 14.06 2.14 -18.86
C PRO A 252 14.28 1.18 -17.68
N GLU A 253 15.51 1.12 -17.15
CA GLU A 253 15.87 0.26 -16.04
C GLU A 253 15.17 0.70 -14.74
N GLU A 254 15.12 2.01 -14.46
CA GLU A 254 14.37 2.55 -13.32
C GLU A 254 12.87 2.24 -13.45
N ALA A 255 12.28 2.43 -14.63
CA ALA A 255 10.87 2.16 -14.89
C ALA A 255 10.51 0.68 -14.64
N ASP A 256 11.34 -0.23 -15.13
CA ASP A 256 11.15 -1.68 -14.92
C ASP A 256 11.35 -2.07 -13.45
N GLU A 257 12.30 -1.44 -12.75
CA GLU A 257 12.49 -1.65 -11.31
C GLU A 257 11.25 -1.21 -10.52
N TYR A 258 10.72 0.00 -10.76
CA TYR A 258 9.53 0.50 -10.06
C TYR A 258 8.30 -0.37 -10.29
N THR A 259 8.17 -0.97 -11.47
CA THR A 259 7.13 -1.94 -11.76
C THR A 259 7.35 -3.23 -10.94
N ARG A 260 8.58 -3.74 -10.89
CA ARG A 260 8.91 -5.00 -10.20
C ARG A 260 8.81 -4.93 -8.68
N ILE A 261 9.14 -3.80 -8.06
CA ILE A 261 9.10 -3.65 -6.59
C ILE A 261 7.68 -3.42 -6.04
N GLY A 262 6.65 -3.48 -6.89
CA GLY A 262 5.25 -3.47 -6.47
C GLY A 262 4.70 -2.07 -6.19
N THR A 263 5.17 -1.04 -6.89
CA THR A 263 4.70 0.34 -6.68
C THR A 263 3.19 0.48 -6.94
N LEU A 264 2.65 -0.25 -7.91
CA LEU A 264 1.22 -0.31 -8.19
C LEU A 264 0.41 -0.92 -7.05
N ASN A 265 0.94 -1.94 -6.39
CA ASN A 265 0.32 -2.49 -5.18
C ASN A 265 0.29 -1.43 -4.07
N GLY A 266 1.36 -0.64 -3.93
CA GLY A 266 1.42 0.50 -3.01
C GLY A 266 0.30 1.52 -3.29
N LEU A 267 0.09 1.91 -4.55
CA LEU A 267 -0.98 2.83 -4.94
C LEU A 267 -2.36 2.27 -4.62
N PHE A 268 -2.59 0.99 -4.90
CA PHE A 268 -3.86 0.33 -4.58
C PHE A 268 -4.10 0.29 -3.06
N VAL A 269 -3.09 -0.06 -2.27
CA VAL A 269 -3.15 -0.07 -0.80
C VAL A 269 -3.46 1.33 -0.26
N LEU A 270 -2.78 2.36 -0.77
CA LEU A 270 -2.97 3.75 -0.35
C LEU A 270 -4.39 4.23 -0.69
N GLY A 271 -4.85 4.00 -1.92
CA GLY A 271 -6.21 4.35 -2.34
C GLY A 271 -7.26 3.61 -1.50
N ARG A 272 -7.16 2.27 -1.43
CA ARG A 272 -8.14 1.42 -0.75
C ARG A 272 -8.25 1.69 0.76
N SER A 273 -7.18 2.18 1.37
CA SER A 273 -7.19 2.59 2.78
C SER A 273 -8.24 3.68 3.06
N VAL A 274 -8.53 4.55 2.10
CA VAL A 274 -9.58 5.57 2.22
C VAL A 274 -10.94 4.92 2.44
N GLY A 275 -11.30 3.95 1.59
CA GLY A 275 -12.56 3.20 1.71
C GLY A 275 -12.64 2.36 2.99
N PHE A 276 -11.56 1.69 3.37
CA PHE A 276 -11.54 0.85 4.59
C PHE A 276 -11.70 1.68 5.86
N ILE A 277 -11.05 2.85 5.94
CA ILE A 277 -11.29 3.81 7.02
C ILE A 277 -12.75 4.29 6.99
N GLY A 278 -13.29 4.59 5.80
CA GLY A 278 -14.69 4.95 5.61
C GLY A 278 -15.64 3.90 6.18
N HIS A 279 -15.42 2.63 5.84
CA HIS A 279 -16.21 1.51 6.36
C HIS A 279 -16.06 1.33 7.87
N TYR A 280 -14.86 1.47 8.44
CA TYR A 280 -14.68 1.45 9.89
C TYR A 280 -15.54 2.52 10.58
N LEU A 281 -15.43 3.77 10.13
CA LEU A 281 -16.16 4.90 10.68
C LEU A 281 -17.67 4.74 10.51
N ASP A 282 -18.10 4.20 9.38
CA ASP A 282 -19.50 3.88 9.09
C ASP A 282 -20.06 2.86 10.08
N GLN A 283 -19.37 1.73 10.30
CA GLN A 283 -19.82 0.71 11.25
C GLN A 283 -19.90 1.22 12.70
N LYS A 284 -18.95 2.09 13.11
CA LYS A 284 -19.02 2.76 14.42
C LYS A 284 -20.21 3.70 14.52
N ARG A 285 -20.48 4.49 13.48
CA ARG A 285 -21.63 5.42 13.43
C ARG A 285 -22.97 4.68 13.46
N LEU A 286 -23.06 3.56 12.73
CA LEU A 286 -24.23 2.68 12.70
C LEU A 286 -24.41 1.85 13.98
N LYS A 287 -23.47 1.92 14.93
CA LYS A 287 -23.49 1.17 16.19
C LYS A 287 -23.74 -0.33 15.97
N GLN A 288 -23.15 -0.90 14.91
CA GLN A 288 -23.37 -2.29 14.55
C GLN A 288 -22.76 -3.23 15.60
N GLY A 289 -23.54 -4.23 16.03
CA GLY A 289 -23.10 -5.24 16.99
C GLY A 289 -22.19 -6.31 16.35
N LEU A 290 -21.69 -7.22 17.19
CA LEU A 290 -20.81 -8.31 16.78
C LEU A 290 -21.36 -9.11 15.59
N TYR A 291 -20.50 -9.44 14.63
CA TYR A 291 -20.84 -10.32 13.52
C TYR A 291 -20.50 -11.78 13.85
N ARG A 292 -21.43 -12.70 13.53
CA ARG A 292 -21.21 -14.14 13.51
C ARG A 292 -21.75 -14.68 12.20
N HIS A 293 -20.93 -15.44 11.47
CA HIS A 293 -21.33 -16.00 10.18
C HIS A 293 -22.44 -17.05 10.37
N PRO A 294 -23.48 -17.08 9.52
CA PRO A 294 -24.60 -18.00 9.68
C PRO A 294 -24.19 -19.43 9.29
N TRP A 295 -24.81 -20.42 9.92
CA TRP A 295 -24.44 -21.83 9.73
C TRP A 295 -24.95 -22.44 8.42
N ASP A 296 -26.02 -21.90 7.85
CA ASP A 296 -26.57 -22.35 6.56
C ASP A 296 -25.69 -21.98 5.35
N ASP A 297 -24.73 -21.07 5.55
CA ASP A 297 -23.69 -20.70 4.57
C ASP A 297 -22.37 -21.46 4.79
N ILE A 298 -22.34 -22.46 5.69
CA ILE A 298 -21.14 -23.29 5.98
C ILE A 298 -21.43 -24.75 5.67
N SER A 299 -20.67 -25.33 4.73
CA SER A 299 -20.67 -26.77 4.48
C SER A 299 -19.72 -27.49 5.45
N TYR A 300 -20.28 -28.10 6.50
CA TYR A 300 -19.53 -28.91 7.46
C TYR A 300 -19.30 -30.33 6.92
N LEU A 301 -18.11 -30.59 6.40
CA LEU A 301 -17.70 -31.93 5.94
C LEU A 301 -17.00 -32.68 7.08
N SER A 302 -17.71 -33.55 7.79
CA SER A 302 -17.13 -34.44 8.80
C SER A 302 -16.68 -35.75 8.16
N ASN A 303 -15.42 -36.15 8.37
CA ASN A 303 -14.83 -37.42 7.87
C ASN A 303 -15.34 -38.68 8.60
N ASN A 304 -16.50 -38.64 9.28
CA ASN A 304 -17.04 -39.83 9.93
C ASN A 304 -17.68 -40.74 8.87
N PRO A 305 -17.22 -41.99 8.73
CA PRO A 305 -17.76 -42.96 7.77
C PRO A 305 -19.06 -43.60 8.30
N GLU A 306 -19.94 -42.83 8.94
CA GLU A 306 -21.26 -43.37 9.25
C GLU A 306 -22.14 -43.35 7.99
N PRO A 307 -22.76 -44.48 7.61
CA PRO A 307 -23.56 -44.56 6.41
C PRO A 307 -24.72 -43.58 6.52
N SER A 308 -24.79 -42.65 5.57
CA SER A 308 -25.82 -41.64 5.45
C SER A 308 -27.21 -42.26 5.61
N GLN A 309 -27.88 -41.97 6.73
CA GLN A 309 -29.33 -42.08 6.74
C GLN A 309 -29.87 -41.06 5.74
N SER A 310 -30.57 -41.55 4.73
CA SER A 310 -31.23 -40.77 3.70
C SER A 310 -32.03 -39.63 4.32
N VAL A 311 -31.57 -38.40 4.14
CA VAL A 311 -32.35 -37.20 4.51
C VAL A 311 -33.43 -37.02 3.45
N GLU A 312 -34.56 -37.69 3.63
CA GLU A 312 -35.80 -37.28 2.98
C GLU A 312 -36.13 -35.85 3.41
N SER A 313 -36.51 -35.04 2.42
CA SER A 313 -36.72 -33.60 2.52
C SER A 313 -37.70 -33.21 3.63
N ALA A 314 -37.20 -32.87 4.82
CA ALA A 314 -37.97 -32.18 5.84
C ALA A 314 -38.05 -30.70 5.49
N ARG A 315 -39.05 -30.32 4.67
CA ARG A 315 -39.54 -28.94 4.61
C ARG A 315 -39.96 -28.52 6.02
N VAL A 316 -39.16 -27.73 6.71
CA VAL A 316 -39.52 -27.12 7.98
C VAL A 316 -40.66 -26.14 7.74
N ARG A 317 -41.89 -26.53 8.07
CA ARG A 317 -43.01 -25.60 8.25
C ARG A 317 -42.76 -24.84 9.54
N VAL A 318 -42.56 -23.53 9.43
CA VAL A 318 -42.55 -22.61 10.57
C VAL A 318 -43.98 -22.53 11.12
N GLY A 319 -44.21 -23.20 12.24
CA GLY A 319 -45.47 -23.18 12.98
C GLY A 319 -45.36 -22.31 14.22
N ALA A 320 -46.25 -21.32 14.31
CA ALA A 320 -46.36 -20.36 15.39
C ALA A 320 -46.65 -21.00 16.77
N SER A 321 -46.04 -20.40 17.79
CA SER A 321 -46.59 -20.21 19.16
C SER A 321 -47.25 -21.40 19.85
N LYS A 322 -46.54 -22.00 20.81
CA LYS A 322 -47.14 -22.49 22.07
C LYS A 322 -46.21 -22.16 23.24
N LEU A 323 -46.48 -21.02 23.87
CA LEU A 323 -46.20 -20.81 25.30
C LEU A 323 -47.04 -21.81 26.09
N ILE A 324 -46.38 -22.67 26.86
CA ILE A 324 -47.02 -23.40 27.96
C ILE A 324 -46.17 -23.15 29.20
N ASN A 325 -46.79 -22.43 30.14
CA ASN A 325 -46.38 -22.24 31.53
C ASN A 325 -46.27 -23.58 32.28
N GLN A 326 -45.45 -23.55 33.34
CA GLN A 326 -45.46 -24.33 34.61
C GLN A 326 -44.04 -24.86 34.88
N LYS A 327 -43.39 -24.65 36.03
CA LYS A 327 -43.72 -24.09 37.34
C LYS A 327 -42.44 -23.51 37.93
#